data_AF-A0A4Q6C4A9-F1
#
_entry.id   AF-A0A4Q6C4A9-F1
#
_cell.length_a   1.000
_cell.length_b   1.000
_cell.length_c   1.000
_cell.angle_alpha   90.00
_cell.angle_beta   90.00
_cell.angle_gamma   90.00
#
_symmetry.space_group_name_H-M   'P 1'
#
loop_
_entity.id
_entity.type
_entity.pdbx_description
1 polymer ?
#
loop_
_entity_poly.entity_id
_entity_poly.type
_entity_poly.pdbx_seq_one_letter_code
_entity_poly.pdbx_strand_id
1 'polypeptide(L)'
;MWRSLGEMSTLWLNDFVRGVAALKMGRMILNAAAYLAGEDAAIHGFFERLRSDARFAGLRVKYSRSRSQPFARLKVKVKREIISFRRDDASPLGGRAPDVAPSALARWLAQGHDDAGRRVVLLDTRNRQEVEYGTFAGAMTLPIDRFTDLPAAVEAHRDALADATVVSFCTGGIRCEKAALWMQEAGMDNVLQLDGGILGYFEQVGGQGYEGRCFVFDERVALDPELRPLVDAA
;
A
#
# COMPACT_ATOMS: atom_id res chain seq x y z
N MET A 1 -2.80 -34.24 -10.79
CA MET A 1 -4.28 -34.21 -10.72
C MET A 1 -4.67 -32.90 -10.06
N TRP A 2 -5.37 -32.04 -10.79
CA TRP A 2 -5.67 -30.65 -10.41
C TRP A 2 -6.55 -30.59 -9.15
N ARG A 3 -6.12 -29.84 -8.12
CA ARG A 3 -6.97 -29.43 -6.99
C ARG A 3 -7.41 -27.99 -7.27
N SER A 4 -8.70 -27.79 -7.51
CA SER A 4 -9.27 -26.43 -7.57
C SER A 4 -9.11 -25.77 -6.19
N LEU A 5 -8.90 -24.46 -6.20
CA LEU A 5 -9.17 -23.62 -5.04
C LEU A 5 -10.59 -23.95 -4.59
N GLY A 6 -10.69 -24.65 -3.46
CA GLY A 6 -11.94 -25.13 -2.91
C GLY A 6 -12.97 -24.01 -2.89
N GLU A 7 -14.19 -24.36 -3.25
CA GLU A 7 -15.38 -23.55 -3.04
C GLU A 7 -15.24 -22.84 -1.70
N MET A 8 -15.06 -21.51 -1.74
CA MET A 8 -15.41 -20.69 -0.60
C MET A 8 -16.88 -21.03 -0.35
N SER A 9 -17.15 -21.78 0.72
CA SER A 9 -18.50 -22.30 0.95
C SER A 9 -19.50 -21.17 0.83
N THR A 10 -20.64 -21.43 0.20
CA THR A 10 -21.72 -20.44 0.03
C THR A 10 -22.14 -19.83 1.38
N LEU A 11 -21.87 -20.54 2.48
CA LEU A 11 -21.98 -20.10 3.87
C LEU A 11 -20.98 -19.00 4.23
N TRP A 12 -19.68 -19.13 3.93
CA TRP A 12 -18.70 -18.07 4.17
C TRP A 12 -19.03 -16.82 3.36
N LEU A 13 -19.44 -16.97 2.09
CA LEU A 13 -19.85 -15.82 1.28
C LEU A 13 -21.12 -15.15 1.84
N ASN A 14 -22.09 -15.91 2.35
CA ASN A 14 -23.30 -15.38 2.97
C ASN A 14 -23.03 -14.69 4.31
N ASP A 15 -22.21 -15.27 5.17
CA ASP A 15 -21.82 -14.66 6.46
C ASP A 15 -20.92 -13.44 6.25
N PHE A 16 -20.03 -13.52 5.26
CA PHE A 16 -19.24 -12.40 4.78
C PHE A 16 -20.14 -11.27 4.25
N VAL A 17 -21.10 -11.58 3.37
CA VAL A 17 -22.07 -10.61 2.83
C VAL A 17 -22.96 -10.02 3.93
N ARG A 18 -23.39 -10.82 4.92
CA ARG A 18 -24.16 -10.34 6.09
C ARG A 18 -23.33 -9.44 7.00
N GLY A 19 -22.07 -9.80 7.26
CA GLY A 19 -21.13 -8.99 8.03
C GLY A 19 -20.76 -7.67 7.33
N VAL A 20 -20.80 -7.69 6.00
CA VAL A 20 -20.59 -6.53 5.14
C VAL A 20 -21.87 -5.68 4.97
N ALA A 21 -23.07 -6.24 5.12
CA ALA A 21 -24.33 -5.49 5.07
C ALA A 21 -24.48 -4.46 6.21
N ALA A 22 -23.76 -4.64 7.31
CA ALA A 22 -23.65 -3.65 8.39
C ALA A 22 -22.66 -2.50 8.07
N LEU A 23 -21.79 -2.68 7.06
CA LEU A 23 -20.92 -1.64 6.55
C LEU A 23 -21.71 -0.80 5.56
N LYS A 24 -21.89 0.48 5.87
CA LYS A 24 -22.72 1.35 5.02
C LYS A 24 -22.15 1.42 3.60
N MET A 25 -20.84 1.63 3.39
CA MET A 25 -20.20 1.77 2.05
C MET A 25 -18.67 1.49 2.09
N GLY A 26 -18.03 1.13 0.95
CA GLY A 26 -16.58 0.80 0.88
C GLY A 26 -16.13 0.03 -0.38
N ARG A 27 -14.83 -0.24 -0.55
CA ARG A 27 -14.32 -1.10 -1.63
C ARG A 27 -13.50 -2.25 -1.05
N MET A 28 -13.81 -3.48 -1.47
CA MET A 28 -13.03 -4.65 -1.12
C MET A 28 -12.65 -5.45 -2.37
N ILE A 29 -11.41 -5.93 -2.39
CA ILE A 29 -10.94 -6.91 -3.36
C ILE A 29 -10.76 -8.24 -2.62
N LEU A 30 -11.55 -9.24 -3.03
CA LEU A 30 -11.38 -10.61 -2.56
C LEU A 30 -10.01 -11.10 -3.07
N ASN A 31 -9.20 -11.63 -2.16
CA ASN A 31 -7.72 -11.77 -2.16
C ASN A 31 -6.97 -10.80 -1.20
N ALA A 32 -7.69 -9.99 -0.41
CA ALA A 32 -7.22 -9.27 0.80
C ALA A 32 -6.62 -7.86 0.62
N ALA A 33 -7.33 -6.96 -0.07
CA ALA A 33 -7.22 -5.53 0.21
C ALA A 33 -8.61 -4.90 0.37
N ALA A 34 -8.79 -4.13 1.44
CA ALA A 34 -10.05 -3.49 1.79
C ALA A 34 -9.83 -2.02 2.17
N TYR A 35 -10.70 -1.15 1.67
CA TYR A 35 -10.87 0.22 2.11
C TYR A 35 -12.35 0.37 2.48
N LEU A 36 -12.63 0.62 3.75
CA LEU A 36 -13.99 0.66 4.28
C LEU A 36 -14.15 1.92 5.11
N ALA A 37 -15.34 2.50 5.12
CA ALA A 37 -15.66 3.60 6.02
C ALA A 37 -17.08 3.47 6.57
N GLY A 38 -17.22 3.85 7.83
CA GLY A 38 -18.43 3.69 8.62
C GLY A 38 -18.14 4.09 10.06
N GLU A 39 -19.14 3.91 10.92
CA GLU A 39 -19.00 4.15 12.35
C GLU A 39 -17.94 3.21 12.96
N ASP A 40 -17.19 3.71 13.95
CA ASP A 40 -16.07 3.01 14.58
C ASP A 40 -16.45 1.59 15.01
N ALA A 41 -17.58 1.43 15.71
CA ALA A 41 -18.06 0.14 16.18
C ALA A 41 -18.32 -0.85 15.03
N ALA A 42 -18.87 -0.36 13.91
CA ALA A 42 -19.14 -1.20 12.74
C ALA A 42 -17.84 -1.64 12.05
N ILE A 43 -16.88 -0.73 11.90
CA ILE A 43 -15.57 -1.02 11.29
C ILE A 43 -14.76 -1.97 12.17
N HIS A 44 -14.67 -1.71 13.48
CA HIS A 44 -13.96 -2.57 14.42
C HIS A 44 -14.56 -3.96 14.46
N GLY A 45 -15.87 -4.08 14.65
CA GLY A 45 -16.56 -5.36 14.68
C GLY A 45 -16.42 -6.15 13.37
N PHE A 46 -16.36 -5.46 12.22
CA PHE A 46 -16.08 -6.13 10.95
C PHE A 46 -14.67 -6.74 10.90
N PHE A 47 -13.64 -5.96 11.24
CA PHE A 47 -12.26 -6.46 11.19
C PHE A 47 -11.95 -7.49 12.27
N GLU A 48 -12.60 -7.42 13.44
CA GLU A 48 -12.53 -8.48 14.47
C GLU A 48 -13.09 -9.80 13.94
N ARG A 49 -14.28 -9.79 13.33
CA ARG A 49 -14.85 -10.97 12.68
C ARG A 49 -13.99 -11.48 11.53
N LEU A 50 -13.36 -10.58 10.77
CA LEU A 50 -12.47 -11.00 9.69
C LEU A 50 -11.22 -11.70 10.26
N ARG A 51 -10.64 -11.18 11.35
CA ARG A 51 -9.47 -11.74 12.03
C ARG A 51 -9.73 -13.06 12.76
N SER A 52 -10.98 -13.42 13.05
CA SER A 52 -11.29 -14.73 13.63
C SER A 52 -11.04 -15.89 12.66
N ASP A 53 -10.94 -15.60 11.36
CA ASP A 53 -10.43 -16.53 10.36
C ASP A 53 -8.89 -16.52 10.38
N ALA A 54 -8.27 -17.67 10.62
CA ALA A 54 -6.81 -17.80 10.73
C ALA A 54 -6.06 -17.25 9.51
N ARG A 55 -6.68 -17.24 8.32
CA ARG A 55 -6.09 -16.71 7.09
C ARG A 55 -5.93 -15.18 7.12
N PHE A 56 -6.69 -14.48 7.96
CA PHE A 56 -6.67 -13.03 8.11
C PHE A 56 -6.23 -12.56 9.50
N ALA A 57 -5.77 -13.47 10.38
CA ALA A 57 -5.33 -13.12 11.73
C ALA A 57 -4.21 -12.07 11.73
N GLY A 58 -3.31 -12.10 10.74
CA GLY A 58 -2.23 -11.13 10.55
C GLY A 58 -2.64 -9.83 9.85
N LEU A 59 -3.93 -9.59 9.58
CA LEU A 59 -4.39 -8.41 8.85
C LEU A 59 -4.09 -7.12 9.64
N ARG A 60 -3.23 -6.28 9.06
CA ARG A 60 -2.96 -4.93 9.55
C ARG A 60 -4.01 -3.96 9.01
N VAL A 61 -4.61 -3.18 9.90
CA VAL A 61 -5.65 -2.20 9.57
C VAL A 61 -5.12 -0.83 9.95
N LYS A 62 -5.30 0.14 9.06
CA LYS A 62 -4.94 1.54 9.28
C LYS A 62 -6.22 2.36 9.34
N TYR A 63 -6.25 3.34 10.22
CA TYR A 63 -7.42 4.17 10.48
C TYR A 63 -7.14 5.63 10.14
N SER A 64 -8.13 6.31 9.59
CA SER A 64 -8.14 7.76 9.38
C SER A 64 -9.57 8.25 9.56
N ARG A 65 -9.74 9.49 10.01
CA ARG A 65 -11.04 10.09 10.30
C ARG A 65 -11.51 10.95 9.12
N SER A 66 -12.82 11.05 8.96
CA SER A 66 -13.50 11.94 8.02
C SER A 66 -14.86 12.30 8.63
N ARG A 67 -15.33 13.51 8.36
CA ARG A 67 -16.67 13.99 8.71
C ARG A 67 -17.75 13.47 7.76
N SER A 68 -17.40 13.24 6.50
CA SER A 68 -18.29 12.65 5.50
C SER A 68 -17.94 11.21 5.18
N GLN A 69 -18.85 10.51 4.52
CA GLN A 69 -18.65 9.13 4.08
C GLN A 69 -17.88 9.13 2.75
N PRO A 70 -16.62 8.65 2.69
CA PRO A 70 -15.76 8.84 1.52
C PRO A 70 -15.99 7.82 0.40
N PHE A 71 -16.93 6.89 0.57
CA PHE A 71 -17.32 5.93 -0.46
C PHE A 71 -18.81 6.04 -0.76
N ALA A 72 -19.19 6.27 -2.02
CA ALA A 72 -20.58 6.30 -2.45
C ALA A 72 -21.36 4.97 -2.37
N ARG A 73 -20.68 3.82 -2.28
CA ARG A 73 -21.31 2.49 -2.11
C ARG A 73 -20.29 1.42 -1.75
N LEU A 74 -20.78 0.30 -1.24
CA LEU A 74 -19.99 -0.92 -1.14
C LEU A 74 -19.75 -1.55 -2.52
N LYS A 75 -18.49 -1.90 -2.82
CA LYS A 75 -18.10 -2.64 -4.02
C LYS A 75 -17.12 -3.75 -3.70
N VAL A 76 -17.55 -4.99 -3.86
CA VAL A 76 -16.70 -6.18 -3.76
C VAL A 76 -16.31 -6.64 -5.16
N LYS A 77 -15.01 -6.86 -5.39
CA LYS A 77 -14.48 -7.39 -6.66
C LYS A 77 -13.63 -8.61 -6.41
N VAL A 78 -13.86 -9.68 -7.19
CA VAL A 78 -12.90 -10.78 -7.32
C VAL A 78 -11.92 -10.42 -8.43
N LYS A 79 -10.63 -10.48 -8.16
CA LYS A 79 -9.58 -10.19 -9.13
C LYS A 79 -8.49 -11.26 -9.06
N ARG A 80 -7.91 -11.60 -10.21
CA ARG A 80 -6.75 -12.49 -10.29
C ARG A 80 -5.58 -11.95 -9.47
N GLU A 81 -5.35 -10.64 -9.56
CA GLU A 81 -4.36 -9.92 -8.76
C GLU A 81 -5.05 -8.80 -7.98
N ILE A 82 -4.70 -8.64 -6.70
CA ILE A 82 -5.19 -7.53 -5.87
C ILE A 82 -4.77 -6.18 -6.46
N ILE A 83 -3.48 -6.08 -6.80
CA ILE A 83 -2.88 -5.02 -7.58
C ILE A 83 -2.26 -5.64 -8.83
N SER A 84 -2.68 -5.17 -10.00
CA SER A 84 -2.21 -5.74 -11.27
C SER A 84 -0.77 -5.33 -11.55
N PHE A 85 0.10 -6.32 -11.65
CA PHE A 85 1.50 -6.18 -12.09
C PHE A 85 1.78 -6.99 -13.36
N ARG A 86 0.94 -7.99 -13.68
CA ARG A 86 0.99 -8.79 -14.93
C ARG A 86 2.31 -9.48 -15.18
N ARG A 87 2.97 -9.91 -14.10
CA ARG A 87 4.15 -10.76 -14.15
C ARG A 87 4.08 -11.82 -13.07
N ASP A 88 4.58 -13.01 -13.40
CA ASP A 88 4.59 -14.16 -12.51
C ASP A 88 5.79 -14.14 -11.54
N ASP A 89 6.86 -13.44 -11.93
CA ASP A 89 8.14 -13.18 -11.24
C ASP A 89 8.05 -12.11 -10.12
N ALA A 90 6.84 -11.90 -9.61
CA ALA A 90 6.53 -10.87 -8.61
C ALA A 90 5.48 -11.37 -7.61
N SER A 91 5.40 -12.69 -7.43
CA SER A 91 4.42 -13.31 -6.56
C SER A 91 4.89 -13.29 -5.11
N PRO A 92 4.19 -12.59 -4.19
CA PRO A 92 4.56 -12.52 -2.77
C PRO A 92 4.34 -13.84 -2.02
N LEU A 93 3.86 -14.89 -2.70
CA LEU A 93 3.69 -16.21 -2.10
C LEU A 93 5.02 -16.94 -1.89
N GLY A 94 6.09 -16.53 -2.59
CA GLY A 94 7.43 -17.11 -2.47
C GLY A 94 8.30 -16.49 -1.35
N GLY A 95 7.85 -15.39 -0.75
CA GLY A 95 8.61 -14.63 0.23
C GLY A 95 8.23 -13.15 0.19
N ARG A 96 8.67 -12.41 1.21
CA ARG A 96 8.51 -10.95 1.29
C ARG A 96 9.86 -10.29 1.06
N ALA A 97 9.90 -9.23 0.25
CA ALA A 97 11.11 -8.42 0.13
C ALA A 97 11.42 -7.74 1.48
N PRO A 98 12.70 -7.53 1.82
CA PRO A 98 13.10 -6.84 3.04
C PRO A 98 12.46 -5.45 3.14
N ASP A 99 12.14 -5.05 4.36
CA ASP A 99 11.48 -3.79 4.66
C ASP A 99 12.30 -2.91 5.60
N VAL A 100 11.97 -1.62 5.59
CA VAL A 100 12.47 -0.62 6.54
C VAL A 100 11.28 -0.04 7.31
N ALA A 101 11.41 -0.01 8.64
CA ALA A 101 10.40 0.60 9.49
C ALA A 101 10.36 2.13 9.29
N PRO A 102 9.18 2.77 9.41
CA PRO A 102 9.07 4.23 9.30
C PRO A 102 10.05 5.04 10.13
N SER A 103 10.25 4.67 11.41
CA SER A 103 11.19 5.34 12.31
C SER A 103 12.65 5.21 11.88
N ALA A 104 13.04 4.05 11.33
CA ALA A 104 14.37 3.84 10.77
C ALA A 104 14.56 4.70 9.52
N LEU A 105 13.57 4.74 8.62
CA LEU A 105 13.65 5.58 7.44
C LEU A 105 13.73 7.07 7.79
N ALA A 106 12.90 7.56 8.72
CA ALA A 106 12.94 8.96 9.14
C ALA A 106 14.33 9.35 9.66
N ARG A 107 14.96 8.48 10.44
CA ARG A 107 16.34 8.65 10.91
C ARG A 107 17.35 8.68 9.75
N TRP A 108 17.22 7.76 8.80
CA TRP A 108 18.07 7.75 7.59
C TRP A 108 17.94 9.02 6.77
N LEU A 109 16.74 9.57 6.62
CA LEU A 109 16.51 10.84 5.93
C LEU A 109 17.13 12.02 6.67
N ALA A 110 17.09 12.04 8.01
CA ALA A 110 17.75 13.08 8.80
C ALA A 110 19.28 13.03 8.73
N GLN A 111 19.87 11.84 8.70
CA GLN A 111 21.33 11.66 8.63
C GLN A 111 21.89 11.67 7.20
N GLY A 112 21.04 11.46 6.19
CA GLY A 112 21.40 11.48 4.75
C GLY A 112 21.93 10.17 4.18
N HIS A 113 22.00 9.10 4.99
CA HIS A 113 22.50 7.78 4.59
C HIS A 113 21.82 6.68 5.43
N ASP A 114 21.99 5.41 5.07
CA ASP A 114 21.50 4.27 5.85
C ASP A 114 22.44 3.91 7.02
N ASP A 115 22.15 2.83 7.74
CA ASP A 115 22.97 2.40 8.89
C ASP A 115 24.40 1.96 8.50
N ALA A 116 24.63 1.65 7.23
CA ALA A 116 25.93 1.26 6.68
C ALA A 116 26.66 2.43 6.00
N GLY A 117 26.13 3.65 6.07
CA GLY A 117 26.72 4.83 5.44
C GLY A 117 26.44 4.95 3.93
N ARG A 118 25.52 4.14 3.38
CA ARG A 118 25.15 4.20 1.96
C ARG A 118 24.15 5.31 1.70
N ARG A 119 24.26 5.93 0.53
CA ARG A 119 23.26 6.85 -0.01
C ARG A 119 21.90 6.18 -0.03
N VAL A 120 20.86 6.87 0.46
CA VAL A 120 19.48 6.40 0.39
C VAL A 120 18.79 7.02 -0.81
N VAL A 121 18.12 6.20 -1.61
CA VAL A 121 17.24 6.66 -2.69
C VAL A 121 15.83 6.19 -2.39
N LEU A 122 14.93 7.15 -2.23
CA LEU A 122 13.50 6.87 -2.14
C LEU A 122 12.93 6.70 -3.55
N LEU A 123 12.26 5.58 -3.81
CA LEU A 123 11.64 5.28 -5.11
C LEU A 123 10.11 5.31 -5.01
N ASP A 124 9.49 6.33 -5.61
CA ASP A 124 8.04 6.45 -5.65
C ASP A 124 7.46 5.52 -6.72
N THR A 125 6.77 4.46 -6.29
CA THR A 125 6.16 3.47 -7.20
C THR A 125 4.72 3.83 -7.60
N ARG A 126 4.30 5.05 -7.30
CA ARG A 126 2.97 5.56 -7.63
C ARG A 126 2.90 6.13 -9.04
N ASN A 127 1.69 6.33 -9.55
CA ASN A 127 1.53 7.00 -10.84
C ASN A 127 1.74 8.51 -10.71
N ARG A 128 1.95 9.19 -11.84
CA ARG A 128 2.20 10.64 -11.88
C ARG A 128 1.12 11.48 -11.18
N GLN A 129 -0.16 11.10 -11.29
CA GLN A 129 -1.25 11.84 -10.66
C GLN A 129 -1.15 11.79 -9.13
N GLU A 130 -0.75 10.65 -8.56
CA GLU A 130 -0.56 10.51 -7.12
C GLU A 130 0.65 11.33 -6.63
N VAL A 131 1.70 11.42 -7.44
CA VAL A 131 2.92 12.19 -7.14
C VAL A 131 2.63 13.69 -7.13
N GLU A 132 1.76 14.18 -8.03
CA GLU A 132 1.35 15.59 -8.09
C GLU A 132 0.72 16.11 -6.78
N TYR A 133 0.10 15.25 -5.97
CA TYR A 133 -0.42 15.65 -4.66
C TYR A 133 0.68 15.83 -3.60
N GLY A 134 1.82 15.16 -3.78
CA GLY A 134 2.91 15.16 -2.82
C GLY A 134 3.73 13.88 -2.86
N THR A 135 4.99 13.96 -2.45
CA THR A 135 5.93 12.84 -2.36
C THR A 135 7.05 13.17 -1.36
N PHE A 136 7.98 12.25 -1.09
CA PHE A 136 9.16 12.57 -0.29
C PHE A 136 10.11 13.51 -1.04
N ALA A 137 10.66 14.49 -0.33
CA ALA A 137 11.64 15.41 -0.88
C ALA A 137 12.84 14.65 -1.47
N GLY A 138 13.16 14.94 -2.73
CA GLY A 138 14.25 14.27 -3.45
C GLY A 138 13.99 12.81 -3.82
N ALA A 139 12.76 12.31 -3.68
CA ALA A 139 12.41 10.97 -4.16
C ALA A 139 12.56 10.87 -5.68
N MET A 140 13.05 9.72 -6.14
CA MET A 140 13.02 9.35 -7.55
C MET A 140 11.58 9.01 -7.93
N THR A 141 10.99 9.85 -8.78
CA THR A 141 9.66 9.64 -9.35
C THR A 141 9.79 9.09 -10.76
N LEU A 142 9.00 8.08 -11.09
CA LEU A 142 8.99 7.48 -12.42
C LEU A 142 7.82 8.00 -13.25
N PRO A 143 7.97 8.20 -14.57
CA PRO A 143 6.91 8.76 -15.44
C PRO A 143 5.81 7.73 -15.77
N ILE A 144 5.35 6.94 -14.80
CA ILE A 144 4.39 5.86 -15.02
C ILE A 144 2.95 6.36 -14.89
N ASP A 145 2.10 5.93 -15.82
CA ASP A 145 0.64 6.13 -15.75
C ASP A 145 -0.03 4.96 -15.04
N ARG A 146 0.55 3.75 -15.17
CA ARG A 146 0.05 2.53 -14.57
C ARG A 146 1.18 1.80 -13.85
N PHE A 147 0.83 1.12 -12.77
CA PHE A 147 1.81 0.32 -12.03
C PHE A 147 2.47 -0.80 -12.87
N THR A 148 1.80 -1.26 -13.93
CA THR A 148 2.35 -2.22 -14.89
C THR A 148 3.51 -1.68 -15.72
N ASP A 149 3.71 -0.37 -15.73
CA ASP A 149 4.74 0.30 -16.52
C ASP A 149 6.05 0.46 -15.70
N LEU A 150 5.99 0.17 -14.39
CA LEU A 150 7.12 0.25 -13.46
C LEU A 150 8.38 -0.48 -13.95
N PRO A 151 8.31 -1.73 -14.46
CA PRO A 151 9.52 -2.45 -14.85
C PRO A 151 10.36 -1.72 -15.88
N ALA A 152 9.71 -1.21 -16.94
CA ALA A 152 10.40 -0.48 -18.00
C ALA A 152 10.96 0.86 -17.49
N ALA A 153 10.25 1.52 -16.58
CA ALA A 153 10.69 2.78 -16.01
C ALA A 153 11.89 2.63 -15.06
N VAL A 154 11.93 1.57 -14.23
CA VAL A 154 13.05 1.28 -13.33
C VAL A 154 14.30 0.89 -14.11
N GLU A 155 14.16 0.08 -15.16
CA GLU A 155 15.30 -0.39 -15.97
C GLU A 155 16.13 0.78 -16.53
N ALA A 156 15.47 1.85 -16.95
CA ALA A 156 16.12 3.07 -17.45
C ALA A 156 16.99 3.80 -16.40
N HIS A 157 16.83 3.49 -15.12
CA HIS A 157 17.54 4.10 -13.99
C HIS A 157 18.40 3.11 -13.20
N ARG A 158 18.48 1.84 -13.63
CA ARG A 158 19.11 0.75 -12.88
C ARG A 158 20.54 1.06 -12.45
N ASP A 159 21.36 1.57 -13.37
CA ASP A 159 22.76 1.91 -13.08
C ASP A 159 22.89 3.03 -12.04
N ALA A 160 21.99 4.03 -12.07
CA ALA A 160 21.97 5.13 -11.12
C ALA A 160 21.50 4.73 -9.71
N LEU A 161 20.98 3.50 -9.56
CA LEU A 161 20.50 2.95 -8.30
C LEU A 161 21.49 1.96 -7.67
N ALA A 162 22.51 1.49 -8.40
CA ALA A 162 23.34 0.36 -8.00
C ALA A 162 24.15 0.61 -6.71
N ASP A 163 24.59 1.84 -6.46
CA ASP A 163 25.40 2.23 -5.30
C ASP A 163 24.55 2.62 -4.07
N ALA A 164 23.24 2.80 -4.23
CA ALA A 164 22.34 3.26 -3.19
C ALA A 164 21.62 2.13 -2.44
N THR A 165 21.12 2.42 -1.25
CA THR A 165 20.02 1.66 -0.62
C THR A 165 18.70 2.23 -1.13
N VAL A 166 17.98 1.44 -1.93
CA VAL A 166 16.75 1.87 -2.59
C VAL A 166 15.56 1.51 -1.71
N VAL A 167 14.79 2.51 -1.26
CA VAL A 167 13.58 2.29 -0.46
C VAL A 167 12.37 2.62 -1.32
N SER A 168 11.70 1.59 -1.80
CA SER A 168 10.46 1.74 -2.55
C SER A 168 9.28 2.05 -1.63
N PHE A 169 8.40 2.94 -2.07
CA PHE A 169 7.19 3.29 -1.31
C PHE A 169 5.99 3.53 -2.22
N CYS A 170 4.81 3.44 -1.62
CA CYS A 170 3.52 3.83 -2.19
C CYS A 170 2.55 4.20 -1.05
N THR A 171 1.29 4.54 -1.35
CA THR A 171 0.27 4.94 -0.36
C THR A 171 0.19 3.99 0.85
N GLY A 172 0.03 2.69 0.61
CA GLY A 172 -0.28 1.71 1.65
C GLY A 172 0.64 0.50 1.74
N GLY A 173 1.66 0.41 0.88
CA GLY A 173 2.64 -0.69 0.84
C GLY A 173 2.39 -1.76 -0.23
N ILE A 174 1.14 -2.01 -0.63
CA ILE A 174 0.79 -3.19 -1.48
C ILE A 174 1.49 -3.24 -2.86
N ARG A 175 1.83 -2.09 -3.46
CA ARG A 175 2.62 -2.06 -4.70
C ARG A 175 4.06 -2.45 -4.45
N CYS A 176 4.63 -2.00 -3.34
CA CYS A 176 6.02 -2.27 -2.95
C CYS A 176 6.24 -3.75 -2.66
N GLU A 177 5.24 -4.44 -2.10
CA GLU A 177 5.27 -5.90 -1.91
C GLU A 177 5.50 -6.66 -3.23
N LYS A 178 5.09 -6.10 -4.38
CA LYS A 178 5.38 -6.67 -5.70
C LYS A 178 6.62 -6.08 -6.35
N ALA A 179 6.75 -4.76 -6.29
CA ALA A 179 7.84 -4.03 -6.93
C ALA A 179 9.21 -4.45 -6.37
N ALA A 180 9.32 -4.57 -5.05
CA ALA A 180 10.56 -4.95 -4.39
C ALA A 180 10.96 -6.39 -4.73
N LEU A 181 10.02 -7.35 -4.73
CA LEU A 181 10.28 -8.73 -5.15
C LEU A 181 10.74 -8.80 -6.61
N TRP A 182 10.03 -8.12 -7.51
CA TRP A 182 10.42 -8.07 -8.91
C TRP A 182 11.82 -7.45 -9.10
N MET A 183 12.13 -6.35 -8.41
CA MET A 183 13.46 -5.73 -8.50
C MET A 183 14.56 -6.67 -7.99
N GLN A 184 14.31 -7.43 -6.92
CA GLN A 184 15.24 -8.44 -6.43
C GLN A 184 15.44 -9.58 -7.44
N GLU A 185 14.36 -10.10 -8.04
CA GLU A 185 14.46 -11.12 -9.10
C GLU A 185 15.18 -10.57 -10.35
N ALA A 186 15.06 -9.26 -10.60
CA ALA A 186 15.83 -8.55 -11.63
C ALA A 186 17.28 -8.22 -11.19
N GLY A 187 17.76 -8.76 -10.07
CA GLY A 187 19.15 -8.64 -9.60
C GLY A 187 19.48 -7.34 -8.87
N MET A 188 18.48 -6.65 -8.30
CA MET A 188 18.68 -5.48 -7.44
C MET A 188 18.59 -5.88 -5.97
N ASP A 189 19.69 -6.39 -5.42
CA ASP A 189 19.76 -6.88 -4.02
C ASP A 189 19.75 -5.74 -2.97
N ASN A 190 19.80 -4.49 -3.43
CA ASN A 190 19.87 -3.27 -2.63
C ASN A 190 18.49 -2.61 -2.39
N VAL A 191 17.40 -3.35 -2.61
CA VAL A 191 16.03 -2.82 -2.55
C VAL A 191 15.34 -3.23 -1.25
N LEU A 192 14.80 -2.22 -0.58
CA LEU A 192 13.90 -2.33 0.57
C LEU A 192 12.53 -1.76 0.19
N GLN A 193 11.51 -2.10 0.98
CA GLN A 193 10.22 -1.42 0.95
C GLN A 193 9.94 -0.68 2.27
N LEU A 194 9.30 0.48 2.19
CA LEU A 194 8.80 1.18 3.38
C LEU A 194 7.62 0.40 3.99
N ASP A 195 7.81 -0.13 5.20
CA ASP A 195 6.75 -0.87 5.88
C ASP A 195 5.54 0.03 6.15
N GLY A 196 4.36 -0.43 5.72
CA GLY A 196 3.13 0.34 5.81
C GLY A 196 3.01 1.50 4.80
N GLY A 197 3.99 1.74 3.93
CA GLY A 197 3.95 2.84 2.95
C GLY A 197 3.77 4.23 3.59
N ILE A 198 3.36 5.20 2.78
CA ILE A 198 3.25 6.62 3.19
C ILE A 198 2.30 6.78 4.38
N LEU A 199 1.13 6.13 4.36
CA LEU A 199 0.16 6.27 5.45
C LEU A 199 0.66 5.64 6.76
N GLY A 200 1.42 4.55 6.70
CA GLY A 200 2.07 3.97 7.89
C GLY A 200 3.20 4.85 8.40
N TYR A 201 3.90 5.55 7.51
CA TYR A 201 4.89 6.55 7.88
C TYR A 201 4.26 7.74 8.61
N PHE A 202 3.19 8.31 8.06
CA PHE A 202 2.42 9.39 8.70
C PHE A 202 1.94 9.00 10.10
N GLU A 203 1.39 7.79 10.25
CA GLU A 203 0.89 7.29 11.54
C GLU A 203 1.99 7.18 12.61
N GLN A 204 3.21 6.80 12.23
CA GLN A 204 4.28 6.52 13.19
C GLN A 204 5.22 7.70 13.43
N VAL A 205 5.49 8.51 12.41
CA VAL A 205 6.52 9.56 12.45
C VAL A 205 6.05 10.91 11.89
N GLY A 206 4.80 11.01 11.44
CA GLY A 206 4.28 12.21 10.79
C GLY A 206 4.88 12.42 9.41
N GLY A 207 5.11 13.69 9.03
CA GLY A 207 5.46 14.09 7.66
C GLY A 207 6.94 14.37 7.41
N GLN A 208 7.86 13.90 8.26
CA GLN A 208 9.28 14.26 8.12
C GLN A 208 9.81 13.89 6.73
N GLY A 209 10.30 14.88 5.99
CA GLY A 209 10.81 14.71 4.63
C GLY A 209 9.75 14.48 3.55
N TYR A 210 8.46 14.54 3.89
CA TYR A 210 7.35 14.46 2.94
C TYR A 210 6.81 15.84 2.59
N GLU A 211 6.58 16.10 1.30
CA GLU A 211 6.06 17.36 0.77
C GLU A 211 4.65 17.15 0.22
N GLY A 212 3.71 18.02 0.59
CA GLY A 212 2.32 17.97 0.11
C GLY A 212 1.44 16.97 0.87
N ARG A 213 0.57 16.26 0.14
CA ARG A 213 -0.43 15.31 0.65
C ARG A 213 -0.30 13.95 -0.03
N CYS A 214 -0.73 12.90 0.65
CA CYS A 214 -0.78 11.54 0.10
C CYS A 214 -2.13 11.27 -0.56
N PHE A 215 -2.15 11.11 -1.88
CA PHE A 215 -3.36 10.72 -2.61
C PHE A 215 -3.97 9.42 -2.08
N VAL A 216 -5.30 9.38 -1.97
CA VAL A 216 -6.09 8.21 -1.57
C VAL A 216 -7.22 7.95 -2.56
N PHE A 217 -7.59 6.68 -2.72
CA PHE A 217 -8.52 6.22 -3.76
C PHE A 217 -9.99 6.27 -3.31
N ASP A 218 -10.39 7.40 -2.73
CA ASP A 218 -11.73 7.67 -2.23
C ASP A 218 -12.04 9.18 -2.27
N GLU A 219 -13.24 9.59 -1.87
CA GLU A 219 -13.72 10.97 -2.04
C GLU A 219 -12.96 12.00 -1.21
N ARG A 220 -12.07 11.59 -0.29
CA ARG A 220 -11.18 12.50 0.46
C ARG A 220 -10.06 13.07 -0.39
N VAL A 221 -9.80 12.47 -1.57
CA VAL A 221 -8.77 12.83 -2.55
C VAL A 221 -7.34 12.62 -2.06
N ALA A 222 -6.95 13.24 -0.94
CA ALA A 222 -5.62 13.11 -0.35
C ALA A 222 -5.65 13.32 1.17
N LEU A 223 -4.68 12.77 1.89
CA LEU A 223 -4.48 12.98 3.33
C LEU A 223 -3.19 13.77 3.59
N ASP A 224 -3.20 14.67 4.56
CA ASP A 224 -1.97 15.30 5.06
C ASP A 224 -1.20 14.37 6.03
N PRO A 225 0.00 14.75 6.49
CA PRO A 225 0.78 13.95 7.42
C PRO A 225 0.12 13.66 8.78
N GLU A 226 -0.89 14.43 9.17
CA GLU A 226 -1.72 14.18 10.35
C GLU A 226 -2.95 13.31 10.02
N LEU A 227 -2.97 12.69 8.84
CA LEU A 227 -4.04 11.86 8.29
C LEU A 227 -5.37 12.59 8.13
N ARG A 228 -5.34 13.92 8.00
CA ARG A 228 -6.55 14.72 7.78
C ARG A 228 -6.87 14.82 6.29
N PRO A 229 -8.13 14.61 5.91
CA PRO A 229 -8.57 14.68 4.52
C PRO A 229 -8.44 16.08 3.90
N LEU A 230 -8.13 16.12 2.61
CA LEU A 230 -8.18 17.33 1.78
C LEU A 230 -9.63 17.74 1.52
N VAL A 231 -10.49 16.76 1.20
CA VAL A 231 -11.93 16.96 1.00
C VAL A 231 -12.68 16.29 2.13
N ASP A 232 -13.38 17.09 2.93
CA ASP A 232 -14.11 16.62 4.13
C ASP A 232 -15.36 17.46 4.42
N ALA A 233 -16.06 17.84 3.37
CA ALA A 233 -17.35 18.52 3.47
C ALA A 233 -18.45 17.50 3.80
N ALA A 234 -19.26 17.81 4.81
CA ALA A 234 -20.43 17.04 5.24
C ALA A 234 -21.67 17.38 4.39
#